data_AF-A0A357LSG2-F1
#
_entry.id   AF-A0A357LSG2-F1
#
_cell.length_a   1.000
_cell.length_b   1.000
_cell.length_c   1.000
_cell.angle_alpha   90.00
_cell.angle_beta   90.00
_cell.angle_gamma   90.00
#
_symmetry.space_group_name_H-M   'P 1'
#
loop_
_entity.id
_entity.type
_entity.pdbx_description
1 polymer ?
#
loop_
_entity_poly.entity_id
_entity_poly.type
_entity_poly.pdbx_seq_one_letter_code
_entity_poly.pdbx_strand_id
1 'polypeptide(L)'
;VELIKNAGFVFPRLETAGPVTNHIDGQGYRITTGVGDDLMVAARDAVSEMIDWICATTQMSAVNAYMLCSVAGDLRISEIVDVPNWVVSFYFPKSVLA
;
A
#
# COMPACT_ATOMS: atom_id res chain seq x y z
N VAL A 1 16.62 21.44 -12.48
CA VAL A 1 15.20 21.78 -12.75
C VAL A 1 15.12 22.23 -14.19
N GLU A 2 14.34 21.53 -15.02
CA GLU A 2 14.16 21.84 -16.44
C GLU A 2 12.69 22.17 -16.74
N LEU A 3 12.46 22.99 -17.77
CA LEU A 3 11.13 23.42 -18.18
C LEU A 3 10.79 22.83 -19.54
N ILE A 4 9.73 22.04 -19.59
CA ILE A 4 9.14 21.59 -20.86
C ILE A 4 8.08 22.61 -21.28
N LYS A 5 8.40 23.42 -22.28
CA LYS A 5 7.46 24.43 -22.83
C LYS A 5 6.27 23.72 -23.49
N ASN A 6 5.08 24.29 -23.32
CA ASN A 6 3.84 23.82 -23.96
C ASN A 6 3.50 22.34 -23.72
N ALA A 7 3.85 21.79 -22.55
CA ALA A 7 3.70 20.35 -22.29
C ALA A 7 2.25 19.82 -22.28
N GLY A 8 1.24 20.68 -22.05
CA GLY A 8 -0.17 20.31 -22.21
C GLY A 8 -0.70 19.18 -21.30
N PHE A 9 -0.03 18.90 -20.18
CA PHE A 9 -0.49 17.85 -19.24
C PHE A 9 -1.71 18.31 -18.44
N VAL A 10 -2.75 17.46 -18.39
CA VAL A 10 -3.98 17.70 -17.61
C VAL A 10 -3.78 17.36 -16.12
N PHE A 11 -2.83 16.46 -15.82
CA PHE A 11 -2.49 16.03 -14.46
C PHE A 11 -0.97 15.90 -14.29
N PRO A 12 -0.45 15.98 -13.05
CA PRO A 12 0.94 15.71 -12.76
C PRO A 12 1.36 14.32 -13.24
N ARG A 13 2.62 14.21 -13.68
CA ARG A 13 3.25 12.94 -14.06
C ARG A 13 4.60 12.86 -13.42
N LEU A 14 4.99 11.64 -13.07
CA LEU A 14 6.27 11.33 -12.47
C LEU A 14 6.89 10.13 -13.17
N GLU A 15 8.20 10.14 -13.30
CA GLU A 15 9.00 9.05 -13.84
C GLU A 15 10.14 8.77 -12.86
N THR A 16 10.39 7.48 -12.59
CA THR A 16 11.46 7.04 -11.70
C THR A 16 12.53 6.34 -12.52
N ALA A 17 13.81 6.59 -12.21
CA ALA A 17 14.93 5.93 -12.91
C ALA A 17 15.06 4.43 -12.59
N GLY A 18 14.31 3.94 -11.60
CA GLY A 18 14.28 2.55 -11.16
C GLY A 18 12.96 2.21 -10.47
N PRO A 19 12.88 1.08 -9.76
CA PRO A 19 11.69 0.70 -9.01
C PRO A 19 11.21 1.81 -8.06
N VAL A 20 9.90 1.94 -7.92
CA VAL A 20 9.27 3.00 -7.09
C VAL A 20 9.69 2.88 -5.62
N THR A 21 9.91 1.65 -5.16
CA THR A 21 10.41 1.34 -3.81
C THR A 21 11.74 0.60 -3.96
N ASN A 22 12.82 1.12 -3.37
CA ASN A 22 14.16 0.50 -3.40
C ASN A 22 14.99 0.84 -2.13
N HIS A 23 14.32 1.17 -1.03
CA HIS A 23 14.95 1.69 0.20
C HIS A 23 14.65 0.83 1.44
N ILE A 24 13.45 0.25 1.52
CA ILE A 24 13.02 -0.58 2.67
C ILE A 24 12.51 -1.97 2.22
N ASP A 25 12.63 -2.28 0.94
CA ASP A 25 12.08 -3.49 0.31
C ASP A 25 13.08 -4.63 0.16
N GLY A 26 14.33 -4.45 0.61
CA GLY A 26 15.41 -5.44 0.47
C GLY A 26 15.11 -6.81 1.10
N GLN A 27 14.14 -6.89 2.02
CA GLN A 27 13.65 -8.16 2.57
C GLN A 27 12.34 -8.66 1.93
N GLY A 28 11.72 -7.90 1.04
CA GLY A 28 10.40 -8.13 0.47
C GLY A 28 9.26 -7.64 1.36
N TYR A 29 8.03 -8.05 1.03
CA TYR A 29 6.80 -7.53 1.65
C TYR A 29 5.97 -8.64 2.29
N ARG A 30 5.22 -8.28 3.33
CA ARG A 30 4.00 -8.95 3.79
C ARG A 30 2.83 -8.28 3.08
N ILE A 31 1.89 -9.06 2.57
CA ILE A 31 0.74 -8.53 1.84
C ILE A 31 -0.52 -9.10 2.47
N THR A 32 -1.47 -8.23 2.78
CA THR A 32 -2.85 -8.57 3.15
C THR A 32 -3.79 -8.05 2.06
N THR A 33 -4.95 -8.68 1.91
CA THR A 33 -5.90 -8.35 0.86
C THR A 33 -7.30 -8.21 1.43
N GLY A 34 -8.04 -7.21 0.98
CA GLY A 34 -9.49 -7.17 1.12
C GLY A 34 -10.13 -7.44 -0.22
N VAL A 35 -11.26 -8.15 -0.17
CA VAL A 35 -12.03 -8.56 -1.35
C VAL A 35 -13.49 -8.28 -1.08
N GLY A 36 -14.14 -7.52 -1.96
CA GLY A 36 -15.55 -7.18 -1.81
C GLY A 36 -16.06 -6.29 -2.92
N ASP A 37 -17.35 -6.00 -2.90
CA ASP A 37 -18.04 -5.20 -3.91
C ASP A 37 -17.92 -3.68 -3.71
N ASP A 38 -17.29 -3.26 -2.61
CA ASP A 38 -16.95 -1.87 -2.31
C ASP A 38 -15.44 -1.70 -2.11
N LEU A 39 -14.85 -0.74 -2.83
CA LEU A 39 -13.40 -0.56 -2.93
C LEU A 39 -12.84 -0.01 -1.64
N MET A 40 -13.61 0.86 -0.99
CA MET A 40 -13.24 1.48 0.26
C MET A 40 -13.31 0.46 1.40
N VAL A 41 -14.31 -0.43 1.38
CA VAL A 41 -14.40 -1.56 2.33
C VAL A 41 -13.23 -2.52 2.11
N ALA A 42 -13.00 -2.99 0.88
CA ALA A 42 -11.86 -3.85 0.57
C ALA A 42 -10.51 -3.23 0.96
N ALA A 43 -10.34 -1.91 0.76
CA ALA A 43 -9.16 -1.19 1.22
C ALA A 43 -9.01 -1.20 2.76
N ARG A 44 -10.11 -0.95 3.49
CA ARG A 44 -10.12 -0.97 4.96
C ARG A 44 -9.81 -2.37 5.50
N ASP A 45 -10.36 -3.41 4.89
CA ASP A 45 -10.14 -4.80 5.29
C ASP A 45 -8.66 -5.18 5.08
N ALA A 46 -8.08 -4.84 3.93
CA ALA A 46 -6.66 -5.08 3.67
C ALA A 46 -5.75 -4.45 4.73
N VAL A 47 -6.04 -3.20 5.14
CA VAL A 47 -5.25 -2.50 6.17
C VAL A 47 -5.50 -3.08 7.56
N SER A 48 -6.75 -3.39 7.90
CA SER A 48 -7.13 -3.90 9.22
C SER A 48 -6.48 -5.25 9.50
N GLU A 49 -6.47 -6.15 8.50
CA GLU A 49 -5.77 -7.44 8.59
C GLU A 49 -4.25 -7.27 8.80
N MET A 50 -3.63 -6.25 8.19
CA MET A 50 -2.22 -5.96 8.45
C MET A 50 -1.99 -5.48 9.87
N ILE A 51 -2.86 -4.61 10.39
CA ILE A 51 -2.79 -4.11 11.76
C ILE A 51 -2.92 -5.27 12.76
N ASP A 52 -3.89 -6.16 12.54
CA ASP A 52 -4.10 -7.34 13.38
C ASP A 52 -2.87 -8.25 13.37
N TRP A 53 -2.27 -8.47 12.19
CA TRP A 53 -1.04 -9.24 12.07
C TRP A 53 0.15 -8.58 12.80
N ILE A 54 0.34 -7.26 12.68
CA ILE A 54 1.40 -6.53 13.39
C ILE A 54 1.18 -6.64 14.90
N CYS A 55 -0.04 -6.42 15.39
CA CYS A 55 -0.36 -6.50 16.81
C CYS A 55 -0.07 -7.90 17.36
N ALA A 56 -0.51 -8.95 16.65
CA ALA A 56 -0.31 -10.34 17.05
C ALA A 56 1.18 -10.73 17.10
N THR A 57 2.00 -10.22 16.18
CA THR A 57 3.43 -10.60 16.07
C THR A 57 4.37 -9.76 16.93
N THR A 58 3.99 -8.52 17.27
CA THR A 58 4.90 -7.57 17.94
C THR A 58 4.41 -7.09 19.30
N GLN A 59 3.17 -7.41 19.69
CA GLN A 59 2.50 -6.85 20.89
C GLN A 59 2.30 -5.33 20.85
N MET A 60 2.44 -4.72 19.67
CA MET A 60 2.14 -3.31 19.46
C MET A 60 0.65 -3.04 19.67
N SER A 61 0.30 -1.86 20.20
CA SER A 61 -1.10 -1.44 20.26
C SER A 61 -1.65 -1.20 18.85
N ALA A 62 -2.94 -1.43 18.65
CA ALA A 62 -3.60 -1.20 17.36
C ALA A 62 -3.39 0.23 16.83
N VAL A 63 -3.37 1.24 17.71
CA VAL A 63 -3.11 2.64 17.33
C VAL A 63 -1.68 2.81 16.80
N ASN A 64 -0.68 2.23 17.44
CA ASN A 64 0.70 2.32 16.99
C ASN A 64 0.91 1.55 15.68
N ALA A 65 0.29 0.37 15.54
CA ALA A 65 0.34 -0.41 14.31
C ALA A 65 -0.34 0.33 13.16
N TYR A 66 -1.49 0.96 13.41
CA TYR A 66 -2.17 1.83 12.43
C TYR A 66 -1.28 3.00 11.99
N MET A 67 -0.64 3.70 12.93
CA MET A 67 0.29 4.79 12.61
C MET A 67 1.49 4.29 11.79
N LEU A 68 2.01 3.12 12.11
CA LEU A 68 3.11 2.50 11.36
C LEU A 68 2.70 2.14 9.93
N CYS A 69 1.54 1.52 9.76
CA CYS A 69 0.96 1.24 8.44
C CYS A 69 0.82 2.51 7.60
N SER A 70 0.39 3.63 8.21
CA SER A 70 0.19 4.90 7.50
C SER A 70 1.47 5.51 6.91
N VAL A 71 2.66 5.13 7.39
CA VAL A 71 3.94 5.69 6.92
C VAL A 71 4.80 4.70 6.16
N ALA A 72 4.60 3.39 6.40
CA ALA A 72 5.47 2.35 5.86
C ALA A 72 4.80 1.48 4.78
N GLY A 73 3.47 1.44 4.71
CA GLY A 73 2.76 0.55 3.80
C GLY A 73 2.23 1.23 2.54
N ASP A 74 2.13 0.44 1.46
CA ASP A 74 1.52 0.85 0.20
C ASP A 74 0.17 0.16 0.01
N LEU A 75 -0.90 0.93 -0.18
CA LEU A 75 -2.19 0.39 -0.61
C LEU A 75 -2.24 0.33 -2.14
N ARG A 76 -2.64 -0.82 -2.69
CA ARG A 76 -2.68 -1.08 -4.14
C ARG A 76 -4.01 -1.68 -4.53
N ILE A 77 -4.63 -1.10 -5.55
CA ILE A 77 -5.75 -1.73 -6.25
C ILE A 77 -5.15 -2.83 -7.13
N SER A 78 -5.46 -4.09 -6.83
CA SER A 78 -4.91 -5.25 -7.54
C SER A 78 -5.77 -5.66 -8.73
N GLU A 79 -7.09 -5.65 -8.56
CA GLU A 79 -8.03 -6.03 -9.60
C GLU A 79 -9.37 -5.31 -9.42
N ILE A 80 -9.92 -4.79 -10.51
CA ILE A 80 -11.26 -4.14 -10.55
C ILE A 80 -12.16 -4.69 -11.66
N VAL A 81 -11.76 -5.79 -12.30
CA VAL A 81 -12.46 -6.34 -13.46
C VAL A 81 -13.35 -7.53 -13.12
N ASP A 82 -13.17 -8.16 -11.96
CA ASP A 82 -13.93 -9.34 -11.51
C ASP A 82 -15.26 -8.98 -10.83
N VAL A 83 -16.18 -8.38 -11.58
CA VAL A 83 -17.50 -7.97 -11.04
C VAL A 83 -18.23 -9.17 -10.41
N PRO A 84 -18.78 -9.05 -9.19
CA PRO A 84 -18.95 -7.81 -8.42
C PRO A 84 -17.77 -7.43 -7.53
N ASN A 85 -16.74 -8.28 -7.38
CA ASN A 85 -15.69 -8.10 -6.39
C ASN A 85 -14.47 -7.36 -6.92
N TRP A 86 -13.89 -6.54 -6.06
CA TRP A 86 -12.61 -5.88 -6.27
C TRP A 86 -11.60 -6.43 -5.27
N VAL A 87 -10.34 -6.44 -5.68
CA VAL A 87 -9.23 -6.89 -4.84
C VAL A 87 -8.33 -5.70 -4.55
N VAL A 88 -8.18 -5.36 -3.28
CA VAL A 88 -7.24 -4.35 -2.79
C VAL A 88 -6.22 -5.02 -1.90
N SER A 89 -4.94 -4.70 -2.12
CA SER A 89 -3.81 -5.25 -1.38
C SER A 89 -3.12 -4.16 -0.57
N PHE A 90 -2.68 -4.49 0.64
CA PHE A 90 -1.82 -3.63 1.45
C PHE A 90 -0.45 -4.27 1.60
N TYR A 91 0.58 -3.62 1.07
CA TYR A 91 1.96 -4.09 1.05
C TYR A 91 2.72 -3.46 2.21
N PHE A 92 3.26 -4.28 3.10
CA PHE A 92 4.05 -3.85 4.24
C PHE A 92 5.48 -4.40 4.15
N PRO A 93 6.53 -3.57 4.09
CA PRO A 93 7.91 -4.04 3.94
C PRO A 93 8.35 -4.81 5.18
N LYS A 94 8.87 -6.03 5.00
CA LYS A 94 9.28 -6.89 6.13
C LYS A 94 10.46 -6.31 6.93
N SER A 95 11.29 -5.47 6.31
CA SER A 95 12.41 -4.82 6.97
C SER A 95 12.00 -3.84 8.08
N VAL A 96 10.76 -3.37 8.08
CA VAL A 96 10.26 -2.37 9.05
C VAL A 96 10.09 -2.97 10.45
N LEU A 97 9.91 -4.30 10.54
CA LEU A 97 9.78 -5.03 11.81
C LEU A 97 10.98 -5.95 12.09
N ALA A 98 12.06 -5.81 11.31
CA ALA A 98 13.28 -6.60 11.47
C ALA A 98 14.13 -6.13 12.65
#